data_AF-A0A0C2VJU7-F1
#
_entry.id   AF-A0A0C2VJU7-F1
#
_cell.length_a   1.000
_cell.length_b   1.000
_cell.length_c   1.000
_cell.angle_alpha   90.00
_cell.angle_beta   90.00
_cell.angle_gamma   90.00
#
_symmetry.space_group_name_H-M   'P 1'
#
loop_
_entity.id
_entity.type
_entity.pdbx_description
1 polymer ?
#
loop_
_entity_poly.entity_id
_entity_poly.type
_entity_poly.pdbx_seq_one_letter_code
_entity_poly.pdbx_strand_id
1 'polypeptide(L)'
;MSEQIENFTLNKKAWLRYMARLIDMMVGSVVVAIIFMILFIIIVGVMAKVGIISVEVVFEIRNFLFEDGSGVLERTPSIVFATVSIFFYLFVEAKLISRYGTTPFKKLFGISIVDKNGGKISYKTSLTRAFMVWFRGLALSLPLLSIVTLILSYNRYTEQGTSPWDEENNLIVQHEQISDTRFFIGIIIFISILILNIVGSFS
;
A
#
# COMPACT_ATOMS: atom_id res chain seq x y z
N MET A 1 -11.27 28.13 -21.38
CA MET A 1 -12.33 27.28 -20.78
C MET A 1 -11.99 25.79 -20.88
N SER A 2 -11.55 25.28 -22.04
CA SER A 2 -11.11 23.87 -22.20
C SER A 2 -9.93 23.49 -21.29
N GLU A 3 -8.87 24.30 -21.27
CA GLU A 3 -7.66 24.04 -20.47
C GLU A 3 -7.93 24.04 -18.96
N GLN A 4 -8.79 24.94 -18.47
CA GLN A 4 -9.19 24.97 -17.06
C GLN A 4 -10.00 23.73 -16.66
N ILE A 5 -10.88 23.24 -17.54
CA ILE A 5 -11.65 22.01 -17.32
C ILE A 5 -10.71 20.80 -17.34
N GLU A 6 -9.78 20.74 -18.29
CA GLU A 6 -8.78 19.67 -18.38
C GLU A 6 -7.90 19.61 -17.12
N ASN A 7 -7.34 20.73 -16.70
CA ASN A 7 -6.54 20.84 -15.48
C ASN A 7 -7.34 20.44 -14.23
N PHE A 8 -8.60 20.86 -14.12
CA PHE A 8 -9.48 20.43 -13.03
C PHE A 8 -9.70 18.90 -13.04
N THR A 9 -9.92 18.30 -14.22
CA THR A 9 -10.11 16.85 -14.31
C THR A 9 -8.84 16.06 -13.99
N LEU A 10 -7.67 16.54 -14.41
CA LEU A 10 -6.38 15.93 -14.10
C LEU A 10 -6.07 16.03 -12.60
N ASN A 11 -6.32 17.18 -11.98
CA ASN A 11 -6.17 17.40 -10.55
C ASN A 11 -7.06 16.42 -9.74
N LYS A 12 -8.34 16.29 -10.11
CA LYS A 12 -9.24 15.30 -9.49
C LYS A 12 -8.73 13.86 -9.62
N LYS A 13 -8.29 13.46 -10.82
CA LYS A 13 -7.74 12.12 -11.08
C LYS A 13 -6.46 11.86 -10.28
N ALA A 14 -5.58 12.86 -10.18
CA ALA A 14 -4.36 12.80 -9.39
C ALA A 14 -4.68 12.50 -7.93
N TRP A 15 -5.54 13.31 -7.29
CA TRP A 15 -5.91 13.12 -5.89
C TRP A 15 -6.52 11.75 -5.60
N LEU A 16 -7.43 11.27 -6.44
CA LEU A 16 -8.02 9.94 -6.28
C LEU A 16 -6.96 8.83 -6.36
N ARG A 17 -5.99 8.97 -7.28
CA ARG A 17 -4.86 8.05 -7.42
C ARG A 17 -3.95 8.07 -6.19
N TYR A 18 -3.67 9.25 -5.64
CA TYR A 18 -2.90 9.39 -4.40
C TYR A 18 -3.61 8.78 -3.21
N MET A 19 -4.88 9.11 -3.01
CA MET A 19 -5.68 8.58 -1.92
C MET A 19 -5.80 7.05 -2.00
N ALA A 20 -6.09 6.51 -3.19
CA ALA A 20 -6.11 5.06 -3.40
C ALA A 20 -4.79 4.39 -2.98
N ARG A 21 -3.66 5.00 -3.35
CA ARG A 21 -2.32 4.50 -3.03
C ARG A 21 -2.05 4.53 -1.52
N LEU A 22 -2.38 5.63 -0.84
CA LEU A 22 -2.18 5.74 0.60
C LEU A 22 -3.00 4.68 1.34
N ILE A 23 -4.29 4.52 1.00
CA ILE A 23 -5.13 3.51 1.63
C ILE A 23 -4.62 2.10 1.32
N ASP A 24 -4.30 1.80 0.06
CA ASP A 24 -3.74 0.49 -0.35
C ASP A 24 -2.49 0.15 0.46
N MET A 25 -1.59 1.10 0.67
CA MET A 25 -0.35 0.85 1.40
C MET A 25 -0.57 0.70 2.91
N MET A 26 -1.44 1.52 3.50
CA MET A 26 -1.76 1.43 4.92
C MET A 26 -2.46 0.10 5.22
N VAL A 27 -3.55 -0.20 4.51
CA VAL A 27 -4.31 -1.44 4.71
C VAL A 27 -3.49 -2.66 4.29
N GLY A 28 -2.81 -2.57 3.15
CA GLY A 28 -2.00 -3.66 2.61
C GLY A 28 -0.84 -4.07 3.51
N SER A 29 -0.11 -3.10 4.08
CA SER A 29 0.98 -3.39 5.01
C SER A 29 0.48 -4.01 6.32
N VAL A 30 -0.65 -3.55 6.87
CA VAL A 30 -1.29 -4.16 8.05
C VAL A 30 -1.74 -5.59 7.75
N VAL A 31 -2.40 -5.84 6.61
CA VAL A 31 -2.81 -7.19 6.21
C VAL A 31 -1.62 -8.12 6.07
N VAL A 32 -0.53 -7.64 5.45
CA VAL A 32 0.71 -8.41 5.31
C VAL A 32 1.30 -8.75 6.69
N ALA A 33 1.38 -7.78 7.60
CA ALA A 33 1.84 -7.99 8.97
C ALA A 33 1.02 -9.05 9.71
N ILE A 34 -0.32 -8.99 9.62
CA ILE A 34 -1.23 -9.98 10.21
C ILE A 34 -0.98 -11.37 9.61
N ILE A 35 -0.82 -11.47 8.28
CA ILE A 35 -0.52 -12.75 7.62
C ILE A 35 0.80 -13.33 8.13
N PHE A 36 1.86 -12.53 8.23
CA PHE A 36 3.14 -12.98 8.77
C PHE A 36 3.02 -13.45 10.22
N MET A 37 2.27 -12.72 11.05
CA MET A 37 2.01 -13.11 12.43
C MET A 37 1.26 -14.43 12.52
N ILE A 38 0.19 -14.62 11.72
CA ILE A 38 -0.57 -15.88 11.68
C ILE A 38 0.33 -17.03 11.21
N LEU A 39 1.11 -16.84 10.15
CA LEU A 39 2.04 -17.84 9.63
C LEU A 39 3.08 -18.23 10.67
N PHE A 40 3.63 -17.25 11.38
CA PHE A 40 4.60 -17.50 12.46
C PHE A 40 3.99 -18.35 13.58
N ILE A 41 2.79 -18.01 14.06
CA ILE A 41 2.08 -18.79 15.08
C ILE A 41 1.83 -20.22 14.62
N ILE A 42 1.40 -20.40 13.36
CA ILE A 42 1.18 -21.73 12.77
C ILE A 42 2.48 -22.52 12.73
N ILE A 43 3.58 -21.92 12.26
CA ILE A 43 4.89 -22.57 12.17
C ILE A 43 5.37 -23.02 13.56
N VAL A 44 5.31 -22.14 14.56
CA VAL A 44 5.68 -22.46 15.94
C VAL A 44 4.83 -23.62 16.48
N GLY A 45 3.51 -23.57 16.26
CA GLY A 45 2.60 -24.65 16.67
C GLY A 45 2.90 -25.99 15.98
N VAL A 46 3.24 -25.97 14.70
CA VAL A 46 3.66 -27.17 13.96
C VAL A 46 4.98 -27.71 14.51
N MET A 47 5.99 -26.86 14.70
CA MET A 47 7.30 -27.25 15.24
C MET A 47 7.17 -27.91 16.62
N ALA A 48 6.32 -27.38 17.49
CA ALA A 48 6.05 -27.97 18.80
C ALA A 48 5.35 -29.33 18.67
N LYS A 49 4.33 -29.41 17.79
CA LYS A 49 3.57 -30.65 17.55
C LYS A 49 4.44 -31.80 17.04
N VAL A 50 5.44 -31.50 16.20
CA VAL A 50 6.36 -32.52 15.67
C VAL A 50 7.59 -32.76 16.55
N GLY A 51 7.68 -32.12 17.72
CA GLY A 51 8.77 -32.30 18.68
C GLY A 51 10.09 -31.63 18.30
N ILE A 52 10.10 -30.64 17.40
CA ILE A 52 11.30 -29.85 17.07
C ILE A 52 11.65 -28.89 18.22
N ILE A 53 10.63 -28.32 18.88
CA ILE A 53 10.79 -27.41 20.02
C ILE A 53 9.97 -27.91 21.20
N SER A 54 10.44 -27.63 22.42
CA SER A 54 9.70 -27.99 23.64
C SER A 54 8.54 -27.03 23.89
N VAL A 55 7.60 -27.43 24.76
CA VAL A 55 6.44 -26.62 25.11
C VAL A 55 6.85 -25.34 25.86
N GLU A 56 7.93 -25.41 26.65
CA GLU A 56 8.52 -24.26 27.36
C GLU A 56 9.00 -23.20 26.38
N VAL A 57 9.66 -23.60 25.28
CA VAL A 57 10.10 -22.67 24.22
C VAL A 57 8.89 -22.00 23.55
N VAL A 58 7.78 -22.71 23.37
CA VAL A 58 6.54 -22.10 22.83
C VAL A 58 6.00 -21.02 23.78
N PHE A 59 6.02 -21.26 25.09
CA PHE A 59 5.61 -20.28 26.07
C PHE A 59 6.54 -19.06 26.10
N GLU A 60 7.85 -19.25 26.01
CA GLU A 60 8.83 -18.14 25.89
C GLU A 60 8.57 -17.30 24.63
N ILE A 61 8.35 -17.94 23.48
CA ILE A 61 8.03 -17.25 22.22
C ILE A 61 6.71 -16.48 22.35
N ARG A 62 5.67 -17.11 22.91
CA ARG A 62 4.38 -16.44 23.17
C ARG A 62 4.58 -15.21 24.05
N ASN A 63 5.35 -15.34 25.12
CA ASN A 63 5.59 -14.25 26.05
C ASN A 63 6.37 -13.11 25.40
N PHE A 64 7.41 -13.45 24.63
CA PHE A 64 8.15 -12.47 23.82
C PHE A 64 7.26 -11.70 22.84
N LEU A 65 6.27 -12.38 22.24
CA LEU A 65 5.34 -11.79 21.28
C LEU A 65 4.21 -10.97 21.92
N PHE A 66 3.67 -11.42 23.06
CA PHE A 66 2.37 -10.97 23.57
C PHE A 66 2.34 -10.48 25.02
N GLU A 67 3.40 -10.65 25.80
CA GLU A 67 3.40 -10.27 27.23
C GLU A 67 3.84 -8.81 27.44
N ASP A 68 3.19 -8.14 28.39
CA ASP A 68 3.44 -6.78 28.90
C ASP A 68 3.17 -5.57 27.97
N GLY A 69 2.43 -5.73 26.88
CA GLY A 69 2.21 -4.64 25.89
C GLY A 69 3.46 -4.36 25.04
N SER A 70 4.65 -4.55 25.62
CA SER A 70 5.98 -4.42 25.02
C SER A 70 6.42 -5.55 24.10
N GLY A 71 5.49 -6.16 23.36
CA GLY A 71 5.80 -7.17 22.37
C GLY A 71 6.74 -6.65 21.26
N VAL A 72 7.03 -7.50 20.27
CA VAL A 72 7.90 -7.16 19.11
C VAL A 72 7.54 -5.82 18.45
N LEU A 73 6.26 -5.44 18.48
CA LEU A 73 5.74 -4.20 17.92
C LEU A 73 6.20 -2.94 18.66
N GLU A 74 6.38 -2.98 19.99
CA GLU A 74 6.93 -1.84 20.76
C GLU A 74 8.46 -1.79 20.71
N ARG A 75 9.12 -2.96 20.62
CA ARG A 75 10.59 -3.06 20.59
C ARG A 75 11.20 -2.68 19.23
N THR A 76 10.41 -2.70 18.17
CA THR A 76 10.85 -2.32 16.82
C THR A 76 10.43 -0.89 16.54
N PRO A 77 11.33 0.00 16.09
CA PRO A 77 10.92 1.33 15.63
C PRO A 77 9.79 1.20 14.60
N SER A 78 8.65 1.83 14.86
CA SER A 78 7.42 1.69 14.07
C SER A 78 7.64 1.92 12.58
N ILE A 79 8.55 2.85 12.24
CA ILE A 79 8.94 3.14 10.86
C ILE A 79 9.64 1.96 10.16
N VAL A 80 10.48 1.21 10.87
CA VAL A 80 11.18 0.03 10.31
C VAL A 80 10.16 -1.06 10.02
N PHE A 81 9.27 -1.34 10.98
CA PHE A 81 8.20 -2.33 10.80
C PHE A 81 7.27 -1.97 9.64
N ALA A 82 6.85 -0.71 9.54
CA ALA A 82 6.01 -0.22 8.45
C ALA A 82 6.73 -0.34 7.09
N THR A 83 8.01 0.03 7.02
CA THR A 83 8.81 -0.04 5.80
C THR A 83 8.97 -1.48 5.29
N VAL A 84 9.26 -2.42 6.19
CA VAL A 84 9.36 -3.85 5.87
C VAL A 84 8.00 -4.40 5.42
N SER A 85 6.92 -4.05 6.12
CA SER A 85 5.56 -4.49 5.76
C SER A 85 5.13 -3.95 4.39
N ILE A 86 5.45 -2.69 4.09
CA ILE A 86 5.23 -2.08 2.76
C ILE A 86 6.03 -2.80 1.69
N PHE A 87 7.31 -3.11 1.96
CA PHE A 87 8.16 -3.85 1.01
C PHE A 87 7.51 -5.18 0.60
N PHE A 88 7.02 -5.96 1.56
CA PHE A 88 6.30 -7.20 1.26
C PHE A 88 4.95 -6.96 0.56
N TYR A 89 4.25 -5.87 0.88
CA TYR A 89 3.03 -5.49 0.17
C TYR A 89 3.26 -5.19 -1.31
N LEU A 90 4.45 -4.75 -1.74
CA LEU A 90 4.75 -4.52 -3.17
C LEU A 90 4.53 -5.77 -4.03
N PHE A 91 4.86 -6.95 -3.49
CA PHE A 91 4.65 -8.23 -4.18
C PHE A 91 3.17 -8.59 -4.27
N VAL A 92 2.40 -8.30 -3.22
CA VAL A 92 0.94 -8.48 -3.19
C VAL A 92 0.27 -7.54 -4.19
N GLU A 93 0.63 -6.25 -4.17
CA GLU A 93 0.15 -5.25 -5.11
C GLU A 93 0.47 -5.65 -6.56
N ALA A 94 1.71 -6.07 -6.83
CA ALA A 94 2.10 -6.49 -8.17
C ALA A 94 1.26 -7.64 -8.69
N LYS A 95 0.94 -8.62 -7.82
CA LYS A 95 0.07 -9.75 -8.15
C LYS A 95 -1.38 -9.33 -8.39
N LEU A 96 -1.89 -8.38 -7.59
CA LEU A 96 -3.24 -7.84 -7.75
C LEU A 96 -3.39 -7.10 -9.08
N ILE A 97 -2.45 -6.20 -9.39
CA ILE A 97 -2.48 -5.42 -10.64
C ILE A 97 -2.25 -6.34 -11.85
N SER A 98 -1.31 -7.28 -11.82
CA SER A 98 -1.11 -8.16 -12.98
C SER A 98 -2.31 -9.07 -13.26
N ARG A 99 -3.05 -9.47 -12.21
CA ARG A 99 -4.22 -10.36 -12.36
C ARG A 99 -5.51 -9.62 -12.67
N TYR A 100 -5.72 -8.45 -12.07
CA TYR A 100 -6.99 -7.74 -12.09
C TYR A 100 -6.90 -6.35 -12.75
N GLY A 101 -5.70 -5.88 -13.09
CA GLY A 101 -5.46 -4.51 -13.57
C GLY A 101 -5.58 -3.46 -12.47
N THR A 102 -5.81 -3.84 -11.21
CA THR A 102 -6.12 -2.91 -10.12
C THR A 102 -5.84 -3.53 -8.75
N THR A 103 -5.95 -2.71 -7.70
CA THR A 103 -5.92 -3.09 -6.27
C THR A 103 -7.28 -2.79 -5.64
N PRO A 104 -7.60 -3.27 -4.42
CA PRO A 104 -8.92 -3.06 -3.81
C PRO A 104 -9.36 -1.59 -3.76
N PHE A 105 -8.49 -0.68 -3.35
CA PHE A 105 -8.86 0.73 -3.23
C PHE A 105 -8.73 1.48 -4.56
N LYS A 106 -7.81 1.11 -5.44
CA LYS A 106 -7.84 1.62 -6.83
C LYS A 106 -9.15 1.23 -7.52
N LYS A 107 -9.60 -0.01 -7.34
CA LYS A 107 -10.89 -0.47 -7.83
C LYS A 107 -12.04 0.33 -7.22
N LEU A 108 -11.99 0.63 -5.92
CA LEU A 108 -13.00 1.50 -5.28
C LEU A 108 -13.11 2.86 -5.99
N PHE A 109 -11.98 3.45 -6.40
CA PHE A 109 -11.92 4.73 -7.11
C PHE A 109 -11.94 4.61 -8.64
N GLY A 110 -12.26 3.44 -9.21
CA GLY A 110 -12.37 3.26 -10.65
C GLY A 110 -11.03 3.42 -11.38
N ILE A 111 -9.93 3.09 -10.73
CA ILE A 111 -8.58 3.21 -11.26
C ILE A 111 -8.09 1.83 -11.68
N SER A 112 -7.63 1.71 -12.91
CA SER A 112 -6.95 0.53 -13.43
C SER A 112 -5.65 0.91 -14.15
N ILE A 113 -4.73 -0.04 -14.21
CA ILE A 113 -3.43 0.11 -14.85
C ILE A 113 -3.36 -0.96 -15.94
N VAL A 114 -3.16 -0.49 -17.17
CA VAL A 114 -3.13 -1.32 -18.38
C VAL A 114 -1.92 -0.99 -19.23
N ASP A 115 -1.61 -1.86 -20.19
CA ASP A 115 -0.63 -1.55 -21.23
C ASP A 115 -1.22 -0.59 -22.30
N LYS A 116 -0.39 -0.20 -23.28
CA LYS A 116 -0.81 0.65 -24.40
C LYS A 116 -1.95 0.08 -25.25
N ASN A 117 -2.16 -1.23 -25.22
CA ASN A 117 -3.22 -1.92 -25.95
C ASN A 117 -4.49 -2.10 -25.08
N GLY A 118 -4.50 -1.57 -23.85
CA GLY A 118 -5.61 -1.75 -22.91
C GLY A 118 -5.61 -3.12 -22.19
N GLY A 119 -4.56 -3.92 -22.38
CA GLY A 119 -4.40 -5.24 -21.79
C GLY A 119 -3.86 -5.21 -20.36
N LYS A 120 -3.97 -6.35 -19.67
CA LYS A 120 -3.36 -6.55 -18.35
C LYS A 120 -1.84 -6.62 -18.47
N ILE A 121 -1.15 -6.04 -17.50
CA ILE A 121 0.31 -6.02 -17.47
C ILE A 121 0.88 -7.30 -16.84
N SER A 122 2.11 -7.65 -17.21
CA SER A 122 2.82 -8.79 -16.60
C SER A 122 3.13 -8.54 -15.12
N TYR A 123 3.26 -9.61 -14.33
CA TYR A 123 3.68 -9.50 -12.93
C TYR A 123 5.03 -8.78 -12.77
N LYS A 124 5.99 -9.08 -13.66
CA LYS A 124 7.31 -8.43 -13.66
C LYS A 124 7.18 -6.93 -13.87
N THR A 125 6.43 -6.50 -14.90
CA THR A 125 6.17 -5.08 -15.17
C THR A 125 5.48 -4.41 -13.99
N SER A 126 4.48 -5.07 -13.41
CA SER A 126 3.76 -4.54 -12.25
C SER A 126 4.65 -4.41 -11.01
N LEU A 127 5.57 -5.34 -10.80
CA LEU A 127 6.51 -5.33 -9.69
C LEU A 127 7.57 -4.24 -9.88
N THR A 128 8.14 -4.13 -11.08
CA THR A 128 9.05 -3.02 -11.44
C THR A 128 8.39 -1.67 -11.19
N ARG A 129 7.15 -1.51 -11.64
CA ARG A 129 6.35 -0.31 -11.37
C ARG A 129 6.19 -0.08 -9.86
N ALA A 130 5.80 -1.09 -9.08
CA ALA A 130 5.59 -0.96 -7.63
C ALA A 130 6.88 -0.53 -6.90
N PHE A 131 8.03 -1.09 -7.27
CA PHE A 131 9.34 -0.69 -6.75
C PHE A 131 9.72 0.74 -7.12
N MET A 132 9.49 1.16 -8.38
CA MET A 132 9.75 2.54 -8.79
C MET A 132 8.88 3.53 -8.01
N VAL A 133 7.61 3.21 -7.75
CA VAL A 133 6.73 4.05 -6.92
C VAL A 133 7.28 4.11 -5.48
N TRP A 134 7.69 2.99 -4.90
CA TRP A 134 8.21 2.96 -3.54
C TRP A 134 9.54 3.73 -3.39
N PHE A 135 10.44 3.60 -4.37
CA PHE A 135 11.73 4.29 -4.35
C PHE A 135 11.61 5.78 -4.73
N ARG A 136 11.00 6.10 -5.88
CA ARG A 136 10.96 7.47 -6.43
C ARG A 136 9.76 8.28 -5.97
N GLY A 137 8.62 7.64 -5.73
CA GLY A 137 7.40 8.31 -5.31
C GLY A 137 7.23 8.43 -3.79
N LEU A 138 7.91 7.57 -3.03
CA LEU A 138 7.75 7.48 -1.56
C LEU A 138 9.07 7.50 -0.80
N ALA A 139 10.21 7.65 -1.48
CA ALA A 139 11.54 7.70 -0.87
C ALA A 139 11.80 6.58 0.15
N LEU A 140 11.47 5.33 -0.19
CA LEU A 140 11.62 4.16 0.68
C LEU A 140 10.85 4.27 2.00
N SER A 141 9.70 4.95 1.99
CA SER A 141 8.87 5.22 3.17
C SER A 141 9.51 6.16 4.21
N LEU A 142 10.58 6.88 3.87
CA LEU A 142 11.18 7.88 4.77
C LEU A 142 10.22 9.07 4.93
N PRO A 143 9.72 9.40 6.14
CA PRO A 143 8.58 10.31 6.31
C PRO A 143 8.74 11.66 5.60
N LEU A 144 9.83 12.39 5.89
CA LEU A 144 10.05 13.72 5.32
C LEU A 144 10.30 13.69 3.80
N LEU A 145 11.10 12.73 3.32
CA LEU A 145 11.39 12.61 1.89
C LEU A 145 10.19 12.10 1.09
N SER A 146 9.34 11.26 1.71
CA SER A 146 8.12 10.76 1.10
C SER A 146 7.14 11.90 0.80
N ILE A 147 7.01 12.88 1.69
CA ILE A 147 6.15 14.05 1.47
C ILE A 147 6.66 14.87 0.28
N VAL A 148 7.97 15.15 0.23
CA VAL A 148 8.58 15.91 -0.88
C VAL A 148 8.39 15.18 -2.21
N THR A 149 8.71 13.89 -2.26
CA THR A 149 8.58 13.08 -3.49
C THR A 149 7.13 12.91 -3.93
N LEU A 150 6.19 12.84 -3.00
CA LEU A 150 4.75 12.83 -3.29
C LEU A 150 4.29 14.14 -3.92
N ILE A 151 4.67 15.30 -3.37
CA ILE A 151 4.34 16.63 -3.92
C ILE A 151 4.92 16.77 -5.34
N LEU A 152 6.19 16.41 -5.53
CA LEU A 152 6.84 16.46 -6.84
C LEU A 152 6.14 15.55 -7.86
N SER A 153 5.80 14.32 -7.43
CA SER A 153 5.07 13.39 -8.28
C SER A 153 3.68 13.91 -8.63
N TYR A 154 3.03 14.63 -7.70
CA TYR A 154 1.68 15.17 -7.88
C TYR A 154 1.70 16.27 -8.93
N ASN A 155 2.62 17.24 -8.76
CA ASN A 155 2.78 18.34 -9.71
C ASN A 155 3.09 17.81 -11.11
N ARG A 156 4.01 16.85 -11.22
CA ARG A 156 4.34 16.24 -12.52
C ARG A 156 3.13 15.56 -13.15
N TYR A 157 2.32 14.83 -12.37
CA TYR A 157 1.13 14.18 -12.90
C TYR A 157 0.07 15.18 -13.34
N THR A 158 -0.12 16.29 -12.62
CA THR A 158 -1.06 17.34 -13.03
C THR A 158 -0.59 18.12 -14.25
N GLU A 159 0.71 18.22 -14.50
CA GLU A 159 1.30 18.90 -15.67
C GLU A 159 1.37 17.99 -16.91
N GLN A 160 1.71 16.71 -16.73
CA GLN A 160 2.03 15.79 -17.85
C GLN A 160 0.98 14.69 -18.06
N GLY A 161 0.02 14.53 -17.15
CA GLY A 161 -0.99 13.47 -17.20
C GLY A 161 -0.45 12.05 -16.97
N THR A 162 0.86 11.90 -16.74
CA THR A 162 1.53 10.62 -16.51
C THR A 162 2.55 10.75 -15.37
N SER A 163 3.05 9.62 -14.89
CA SER A 163 4.12 9.58 -13.89
C SER A 163 5.32 8.78 -14.41
N PRO A 164 6.54 9.02 -13.90
CA PRO A 164 7.76 8.44 -14.46
C PRO A 164 7.69 6.90 -14.56
N TRP A 165 7.16 6.25 -13.54
CA TRP A 165 7.04 4.79 -13.49
C TRP A 165 5.93 4.22 -14.39
N ASP A 166 4.95 5.04 -14.79
CA ASP A 166 3.96 4.64 -15.79
C ASP A 166 4.53 4.87 -17.21
N GLU A 167 5.18 6.03 -17.44
CA GLU A 167 5.81 6.40 -18.70
C GLU A 167 6.94 5.44 -19.11
N GLU A 168 7.91 5.18 -18.23
CA GLU A 168 9.05 4.28 -18.48
C GLU A 168 8.63 2.83 -18.78
N ASN A 169 7.47 2.42 -18.28
CA ASN A 169 6.93 1.07 -18.47
C ASN A 169 5.85 1.01 -19.55
N ASN A 170 5.60 2.10 -20.29
CA ASN A 170 4.56 2.18 -21.32
C ASN A 170 3.15 1.82 -20.80
N LEU A 171 2.80 2.35 -19.63
CA LEU A 171 1.55 2.05 -18.93
C LEU A 171 0.56 3.22 -19.04
N ILE A 172 -0.72 2.87 -19.03
CA ILE A 172 -1.81 3.85 -19.02
C ILE A 172 -2.61 3.64 -17.74
N VAL A 173 -2.85 4.75 -17.03
CA VAL A 173 -3.78 4.79 -15.89
C VAL A 173 -5.16 5.13 -16.43
N GLN A 174 -6.05 4.16 -16.42
CA GLN A 174 -7.44 4.34 -16.82
C GLN A 174 -8.28 4.76 -15.62
N HIS A 175 -9.24 5.64 -15.88
CA HIS A 175 -10.18 6.15 -14.89
C HIS A 175 -11.61 5.90 -15.39
N GLU A 176 -12.37 5.16 -14.61
CA GLU A 176 -13.81 4.99 -14.76
C GLU A 176 -14.56 6.12 -14.06
N GLN A 177 -15.81 6.34 -14.45
CA GLN A 177 -16.69 7.23 -13.68
C GLN A 177 -16.97 6.63 -12.31
N ILE A 178 -16.64 7.38 -11.26
CA ILE A 178 -16.96 7.00 -9.88
C ILE A 178 -18.31 7.57 -9.48
N SER A 179 -19.14 6.74 -8.87
CA SER A 179 -20.36 7.18 -8.19
C SER A 179 -20.01 7.94 -6.91
N ASP A 180 -20.83 8.90 -6.50
CA ASP A 180 -20.67 9.65 -5.24
C ASP A 180 -20.58 8.71 -4.02
N THR A 181 -21.35 7.62 -3.99
CA THR A 181 -21.31 6.63 -2.91
C THR A 181 -19.91 6.03 -2.72
N ARG A 182 -19.27 5.54 -3.79
CA ARG A 182 -17.90 4.98 -3.76
C ARG A 182 -16.89 6.02 -3.30
N PHE A 183 -17.07 7.27 -3.69
CA PHE A 183 -16.22 8.39 -3.26
C PHE A 183 -16.32 8.61 -1.75
N PHE A 184 -17.53 8.74 -1.20
CA PHE A 184 -17.74 8.93 0.24
C PHE A 184 -17.26 7.73 1.07
N ILE A 185 -17.49 6.50 0.61
CA ILE A 185 -16.94 5.29 1.26
C ILE A 185 -15.42 5.39 1.36
N GLY A 186 -14.76 5.77 0.27
CA GLY A 186 -13.31 5.94 0.24
C GLY A 186 -12.79 6.99 1.23
N ILE A 187 -13.48 8.13 1.34
CA ILE A 187 -13.15 9.18 2.32
C ILE A 187 -13.34 8.67 3.75
N ILE A 188 -14.47 8.02 4.05
CA ILE A 188 -14.74 7.49 5.39
C ILE A 188 -13.64 6.51 5.80
N ILE A 189 -13.28 5.57 4.91
CA ILE A 189 -12.20 4.61 5.18
C ILE A 189 -10.88 5.33 5.45
N PHE A 190 -10.51 6.32 4.63
CA PHE A 190 -9.27 7.07 4.82
C PHE A 190 -9.24 7.80 6.17
N ILE A 191 -10.32 8.51 6.51
CA ILE A 191 -10.43 9.24 7.78
C ILE A 191 -10.44 8.30 8.98
N SER A 192 -11.17 7.18 8.92
CA SER A 192 -11.18 6.18 9.98
C SER A 192 -9.78 5.63 10.24
N ILE A 193 -9.01 5.33 9.19
CA ILE A 193 -7.64 4.87 9.33
C ILE A 193 -6.76 5.96 9.96
N LEU A 194 -6.87 7.22 9.53
CA LEU A 194 -6.10 8.30 10.13
C LEU A 194 -6.40 8.49 11.62
N ILE A 195 -7.68 8.47 12.00
CA ILE A 195 -8.09 8.57 13.41
C ILE A 195 -7.52 7.42 14.22
N LEU A 196 -7.61 6.18 13.73
CA LEU A 196 -7.05 5.02 14.43
C LEU A 196 -5.54 5.13 14.64
N ASN A 197 -4.79 5.62 13.64
CA ASN A 197 -3.35 5.83 13.76
C ASN A 197 -3.01 6.93 14.78
N ILE A 198 -3.78 8.01 14.81
CA ILE A 198 -3.59 9.12 15.75
C ILE A 198 -3.91 8.65 17.17
N VAL A 199 -5.08 8.04 17.39
CA VAL A 199 -5.50 7.54 18.71
C VAL A 199 -4.51 6.50 19.24
N GLY A 200 -4.09 5.56 18.40
CA GLY A 200 -3.09 4.55 18.77
C GLY A 200 -1.69 5.10 19.04
N SER A 201 -1.40 6.35 18.66
CA SER A 201 -0.13 7.01 19.02
C SER A 201 -0.15 7.69 20.39
N PHE A 202 -1.34 7.87 20.98
CA PHE A 202 -1.53 8.49 22.29
C PHE A 202 -1.84 7.50 23.42
N SER A 203 -2.14 6.25 23.09
CA SER A 203 -2.34 5.14 24.02
C SER A 203 -1.04 4.39 24.26
#